data_AF-A0A178THV5-F1
#
_entry.id   AF-A0A178THV5-F1
#
_cell.length_a   1.000
_cell.length_b   1.000
_cell.length_c   1.000
_cell.angle_alpha   90.00
_cell.angle_beta   90.00
_cell.angle_gamma   90.00
#
_symmetry.space_group_name_H-M   'P 1'
#
loop_
_entity.id
_entity.type
_entity.pdbx_description
1 polymer ?
#
loop_
_entity_poly.entity_id
_entity_poly.type
_entity_poly.pdbx_seq_one_letter_code
_entity_poly.pdbx_strand_id
1 'polypeptide(L)' 'MNILSDSMMKTLKLTENELATIKAVLYTHIQQMKREKQNGANVDDLLEQYEQAFEALSFAQ' A
#
# COMPACT_ATOMS: atom_id res chain seq x y z
N MET A 1 3.88 26.86 32.15
CA MET A 1 5.08 26.38 31.46
C MET A 1 4.59 25.56 30.27
N ASN A 2 5.04 25.92 29.08
CA ASN A 2 4.52 25.48 27.78
C ASN A 2 5.19 24.16 27.35
N ILE A 3 4.65 23.55 26.29
CA ILE A 3 5.18 22.44 25.46
C ILE A 3 4.70 21.03 25.85
N LEU A 4 3.49 20.68 25.41
CA LEU A 4 3.27 19.36 24.82
C LEU A 4 3.15 19.60 23.32
N SER A 5 4.19 19.20 22.60
CA SER A 5 4.32 19.33 21.17
C SER A 5 3.15 18.64 20.47
N ASP A 6 2.29 19.43 19.85
CA ASP A 6 1.50 18.97 18.71
C ASP A 6 2.49 18.40 17.69
N SER A 7 2.57 17.08 17.64
CA SER A 7 3.15 16.38 16.50
C SER A 7 2.25 16.74 15.31
N MET A 8 2.60 17.82 14.61
CA MET A 8 1.95 18.18 13.35
C MET A 8 2.11 16.98 12.41
N MET A 9 1.06 16.19 12.26
CA MET A 9 0.95 15.22 11.17
C MET A 9 1.15 16.01 9.87
N LYS A 10 2.32 15.84 9.25
CA LYS A 10 2.60 16.44 7.95
C LYS A 10 2.06 15.49 6.89
N THR A 11 1.03 15.93 6.18
CA THR A 11 0.51 15.21 5.02
C THR A 11 1.52 15.32 3.87
N LEU A 12 2.03 14.18 3.41
CA LEU A 12 2.82 14.10 2.18
C LEU A 12 1.88 13.88 1.02
N LYS A 13 1.87 14.80 0.04
CA LYS A 13 1.16 14.60 -1.23
C LYS A 13 2.11 13.96 -2.23
N LEU A 14 1.77 12.77 -2.68
CA LEU A 14 2.50 12.10 -3.76
C LEU A 14 2.16 12.77 -5.09
N THR A 15 3.16 12.86 -5.97
CA THR A 15 2.92 13.14 -7.38
C THR A 15 2.23 11.95 -8.05
N GLU A 16 1.58 12.19 -9.19
CA GLU A 16 0.92 11.13 -9.97
C GLU A 16 1.90 10.02 -10.36
N ASN A 17 3.14 10.38 -10.72
CA ASN A 17 4.18 9.41 -11.08
C ASN A 17 4.62 8.56 -9.89
N GLU A 18 4.77 9.15 -8.70
CA GLU A 18 5.09 8.39 -7.48
C GLU A 18 3.95 7.45 -7.11
N LEU A 19 2.70 7.93 -7.18
CA LEU A 19 1.52 7.11 -6.93
C LEU A 19 1.40 5.94 -7.93
N ALA A 20 1.63 6.21 -9.23
CA ALA A 20 1.62 5.18 -10.27
C ALA A 20 2.73 4.15 -10.06
N THR A 21 3.92 4.60 -9.65
CA THR A 21 5.06 3.71 -9.35
C THR A 21 4.73 2.77 -8.20
N ILE A 22 4.15 3.28 -7.11
CA ILE A 22 3.76 2.47 -5.95
C ILE A 22 2.68 1.45 -6.35
N LYS A 23 1.66 1.86 -7.13
CA LYS A 23 0.65 0.94 -7.66
C LYS A 23 1.26 -0.18 -8.49
N ALA A 24 2.21 0.13 -9.38
CA ALA A 24 2.85 -0.88 -10.23
C ALA A 24 3.65 -1.91 -9.42
N VAL A 25 4.39 -1.47 -8.40
CA VAL A 25 5.12 -2.36 -7.49
C VAL A 25 4.15 -3.24 -6.72
N LEU A 26 3.10 -2.66 -6.14
CA LEU A 26 2.12 -3.40 -5.36
C LEU A 26 1.35 -4.44 -6.21
N TYR A 27 0.98 -4.07 -7.44
CA TYR A 27 0.40 -5.00 -8.41
C TYR A 27 1.32 -6.19 -8.68
N THR A 28 2.62 -5.96 -8.83
CA THR A 28 3.60 -7.05 -9.02
C THR A 28 3.62 -8.01 -7.84
N HIS A 29 3.58 -7.49 -6.62
CA HIS A 29 3.51 -8.32 -5.41
C HIS A 29 2.20 -9.10 -5.30
N ILE A 30 1.06 -8.51 -5.67
CA ILE A 30 -0.23 -9.24 -5.75
C ILE A 30 -0.11 -10.42 -6.72
N GLN A 31 0.47 -10.22 -7.91
CA GLN A 31 0.65 -11.31 -8.88
C GLN A 31 1.63 -12.39 -8.38
N GLN A 32 2.63 -12.01 -7.59
CA GLN A 32 3.52 -12.98 -6.94
C GLN A 32 2.76 -13.80 -5.89
N MET A 33 2.01 -13.15 -5.00
CA MET A 33 1.25 -13.85 -3.95
C MET A 33 0.18 -14.78 -4.54
N LYS A 34 -0.46 -14.39 -5.66
CA LYS A 34 -1.39 -15.28 -6.38
C LYS A 34 -0.70 -16.55 -6.88
N ARG A 35 0.55 -16.46 -7.35
CA ARG A 35 1.36 -17.63 -7.74
C ARG A 35 1.75 -18.47 -6.53
N GLU A 36 2.20 -17.85 -5.44
CA GLU A 36 2.53 -18.58 -4.21
C GLU A 36 1.32 -19.32 -3.64
N LYS A 37 0.14 -18.68 -3.65
CA LYS A 37 -1.14 -19.32 -3.27
C LYS A 37 -1.46 -20.52 -4.16
N GLN A 38 -1.27 -20.41 -5.47
CA GLN A 38 -1.45 -21.52 -6.41
C GLN A 38 -0.47 -22.67 -6.14
N ASN A 39 0.73 -22.37 -5.62
CA ASN A 39 1.73 -23.35 -5.21
C ASN A 39 1.46 -23.94 -3.81
N GLY A 40 0.38 -23.55 -3.15
CA GLY A 40 -0.03 -24.07 -1.84
C GLY A 40 0.51 -23.30 -0.63
N ALA A 41 1.13 -22.13 -0.84
CA ALA A 41 1.52 -21.27 0.27
C ALA A 41 0.28 -20.63 0.91
N ASN A 42 0.26 -20.57 2.24
CA ASN A 42 -0.76 -19.82 2.98
C ASN A 42 -0.40 -18.32 2.99
N VAL A 43 -0.92 -17.58 2.01
CA VAL A 43 -0.65 -16.15 1.82
C VAL A 43 -1.93 -15.30 1.77
N ASP A 44 -3.06 -15.86 2.22
CA ASP A 44 -4.38 -15.24 2.09
C ASP A 44 -4.45 -13.85 2.74
N ASP A 45 -4.04 -13.75 4.01
CA ASP A 45 -4.05 -12.48 4.75
C ASP A 45 -3.14 -11.42 4.11
N LEU A 46 -2.00 -11.83 3.54
CA LEU A 46 -1.06 -10.92 2.90
C LEU A 46 -1.56 -10.46 1.54
N LEU A 47 -2.17 -11.38 0.78
CA LEU A 47 -2.79 -11.07 -0.50
C LEU A 47 -3.94 -10.08 -0.32
N GLU A 48 -4.80 -10.30 0.67
CA GLU A 48 -5.89 -9.38 1.00
C GLU A 48 -5.38 -7.97 1.35
N GLN A 49 -4.34 -7.88 2.19
CA GLN A 49 -3.73 -6.59 2.55
C GLN A 49 -3.19 -5.84 1.32
N TYR A 50 -2.53 -6.55 0.40
CA TYR A 50 -2.04 -5.92 -0.82
C TYR A 50 -3.16 -5.47 -1.75
N GLU A 51 -4.23 -6.25 -1.89
CA GLU A 51 -5.39 -5.88 -2.70
C GLU A 51 -6.11 -4.65 -2.12
N GLN A 52 -6.31 -4.61 -0.79
CA GLN A 52 -6.89 -3.44 -0.10
C GLN A 52 -6.01 -2.19 -0.23
N ALA A 53 -4.70 -2.33 -0.07
CA ALA A 53 -3.77 -1.21 -0.23
C ALA A 53 -3.77 -0.68 -1.68
N PHE A 54 -3.89 -1.56 -2.68
CA PHE A 54 -3.97 -1.16 -4.08
C PHE A 54 -5.25 -0.39 -4.39
N GLU A 55 -6.37 -0.83 -3.84
CA GLU A 55 -7.64 -0.13 -3.92
C GLU A 55 -7.58 1.24 -3.24
N ALA A 56 -7.03 1.33 -2.02
CA ALA A 56 -6.88 2.60 -1.31
C ALA A 56 -6.05 3.64 -2.10
N LEU A 57 -4.97 3.20 -2.75
CA LEU A 57 -4.17 4.07 -3.62
C LEU A 57 -4.94 4.56 -4.86
N SER A 58 -6.01 3.87 -5.26
CA SER A 58 -6.89 4.31 -6.36
C SER A 58 -7.75 5.50 -6.00
N PHE A 59 -7.96 5.75 -4.70
CA PHE A 59 -8.69 6.91 -4.18
C PHE A 59 -7.79 8.05 -3.68
N ALA A 60 -6.47 7.85 -3.65
CA ALA A 60 -5.52 8.92 -3.34
C ALA A 60 -5.46 9.94 -4.49
N GLN A 61 -5.97 11.16 -4.26
CA GLN A 61 -6.00 12.30 -5.21
C GLN A 61 -5.37 13.56 -4.59
#